data_AF-A0AAI8BH11-F1
#
_entry.id   AF-A0AAI8BH11-F1
#
_cell.length_a   1.000
_cell.length_b   1.000
_cell.length_c   1.000
_cell.angle_alpha   90.00
_cell.angle_beta   90.00
_cell.angle_gamma   90.00
#
_symmetry.space_group_name_H-M   'P 1'
#
loop_
_entity.id
_entity.type
_entity.pdbx_description
1 polymer ?
#
loop_
_entity_poly.entity_id
_entity_poly.type
_entity_poly.pdbx_seq_one_letter_code
_entity_poly.pdbx_strand_id
1 'polypeptide(L)'
;MLNIINDSLKRLKEITTNDESISSSVSDLVADLNNIKILLAQSKLHLSSNASILTTSMGAQIKCSYSLGSGIYLSTRIKTLTNNLPASNITDSKLGANILPFAGCTNPANPTMNPFSFPWVCIPNLSAFIPTNPTTLLENAPITTINSKAMCMFAPGGIVDFISSGQINVKTS
;
A
#
# COMPACT_ATOMS: atom_id res chain seq x y z
N MET A 1 -75.43 -17.00 17.24
CA MET A 1 -74.69 -17.63 16.10
C MET A 1 -74.13 -16.58 15.13
N LEU A 2 -74.94 -15.66 14.60
CA LEU A 2 -74.49 -14.63 13.64
C LEU A 2 -73.34 -13.73 14.14
N ASN A 3 -73.39 -13.27 15.39
CA ASN A 3 -72.35 -12.40 15.97
C ASN A 3 -70.98 -13.08 16.09
N ILE A 4 -70.97 -14.40 16.31
CA ILE A 4 -69.72 -15.17 16.42
C ILE A 4 -69.06 -15.31 15.05
N ILE A 5 -69.87 -15.50 13.99
CA ILE A 5 -69.40 -15.57 12.60
C ILE A 5 -68.83 -14.21 12.14
N ASN A 6 -69.46 -13.11 12.56
CA ASN A 6 -68.95 -11.77 12.24
C ASN A 6 -67.64 -11.45 12.96
N ASP A 7 -67.48 -11.89 14.22
CA ASP A 7 -66.22 -11.73 14.97
C ASP A 7 -65.09 -12.55 14.35
N SER A 8 -65.37 -13.81 13.95
CA SER A 8 -64.37 -14.65 13.28
C SER A 8 -63.98 -14.09 11.90
N LEU A 9 -64.92 -13.52 11.13
CA LEU A 9 -64.60 -12.82 9.89
C LEU A 9 -63.74 -11.58 10.10
N LYS A 10 -63.95 -10.84 11.18
CA LYS A 10 -63.12 -9.67 11.51
C LYS A 10 -61.69 -10.09 11.83
N ARG A 11 -61.51 -11.15 12.63
CA ARG A 11 -60.19 -11.72 12.93
C ARG A 11 -59.47 -12.24 11.68
N LEU A 12 -60.20 -12.89 10.77
CA LEU A 12 -59.63 -13.35 9.51
C LEU A 12 -59.14 -12.19 8.64
N LYS A 13 -59.90 -11.08 8.54
CA LYS A 13 -59.46 -9.88 7.82
C LYS A 13 -58.21 -9.26 8.44
N GLU A 14 -58.14 -9.22 9.76
CA GLU A 14 -56.99 -8.68 10.49
C GLU A 14 -55.72 -9.53 10.26
N ILE A 15 -55.87 -10.86 10.21
CA ILE A 15 -54.78 -11.77 9.83
C ILE A 15 -54.32 -11.50 8.39
N THR A 16 -55.25 -11.33 7.44
CA THR A 16 -54.91 -11.04 6.04
C THR A 16 -54.16 -9.72 5.89
N THR A 17 -54.56 -8.66 6.60
CA THR A 17 -53.83 -7.37 6.56
C THR A 17 -52.44 -7.47 7.17
N ASN A 18 -52.27 -8.29 8.21
CA ASN A 18 -50.96 -8.53 8.80
C ASN A 18 -50.05 -9.29 7.84
N ASP A 19 -50.57 -10.31 7.13
CA ASP A 19 -49.81 -11.06 6.13
C ASP A 19 -49.32 -10.17 4.96
N GLU A 20 -50.16 -9.24 4.48
CA GLU A 20 -49.76 -8.26 3.46
C GLU A 20 -48.63 -7.35 3.95
N SER A 21 -48.69 -6.87 5.19
CA SER A 21 -47.63 -6.03 5.79
C SER A 21 -46.32 -6.78 6.00
N ILE A 22 -46.39 -8.08 6.32
CA ILE A 22 -45.23 -8.95 6.45
C ILE A 22 -44.60 -9.16 5.06
N SER A 23 -45.43 -9.38 4.04
CA SER A 23 -44.95 -9.55 2.66
C SER A 23 -44.19 -8.32 2.15
N SER A 24 -44.67 -7.09 2.42
CA SER A 24 -43.97 -5.88 2.02
C SER A 24 -42.65 -5.69 2.77
N SER A 25 -42.65 -5.95 4.08
CA SER A 25 -41.42 -5.86 4.89
C SER A 25 -40.34 -6.85 4.43
N VAL A 26 -40.75 -8.04 3.98
CA VAL A 26 -39.83 -9.05 3.42
C VAL A 26 -39.26 -8.58 2.07
N SER A 27 -40.08 -7.98 1.19
CA SER A 27 -39.58 -7.44 -0.08
C SER A 27 -38.57 -6.32 0.12
N ASP A 28 -38.80 -5.46 1.12
CA ASP A 28 -37.89 -4.36 1.47
C ASP A 28 -36.56 -4.91 1.99
N LEU A 29 -36.59 -5.92 2.89
CA LEU A 29 -35.38 -6.59 3.35
C LEU A 29 -34.59 -7.25 2.21
N VAL A 30 -35.27 -7.86 1.24
CA VAL A 30 -34.63 -8.46 0.06
C VAL A 30 -33.97 -7.39 -0.80
N ALA A 31 -34.61 -6.22 -0.97
CA ALA A 31 -34.01 -5.08 -1.66
C ALA A 31 -32.75 -4.57 -0.95
N ASP A 32 -32.80 -4.41 0.39
CA ASP A 32 -31.66 -3.99 1.20
C ASP A 32 -30.50 -4.99 1.16
N LEU A 33 -30.79 -6.29 1.24
CA LEU A 33 -29.78 -7.34 1.11
C LEU A 33 -29.11 -7.33 -0.27
N ASN A 34 -29.87 -7.05 -1.33
CA ASN A 34 -29.31 -6.90 -2.68
C ASN A 34 -28.41 -5.66 -2.79
N ASN A 35 -28.81 -4.54 -2.18
CA ASN A 35 -27.98 -3.34 -2.10
C ASN A 35 -26.67 -3.60 -1.33
N ILE A 36 -26.75 -4.29 -0.19
CA ILE A 36 -25.58 -4.71 0.60
C ILE A 36 -24.67 -5.65 -0.23
N LYS A 37 -25.24 -6.60 -0.98
CA LYS A 37 -24.48 -7.49 -1.87
C LYS A 37 -23.71 -6.73 -2.95
N ILE A 38 -24.31 -5.71 -3.54
CA ILE A 38 -23.66 -4.85 -4.54
C ILE A 38 -22.51 -4.05 -3.90
N LEU A 39 -22.74 -3.45 -2.73
CA LEU A 39 -21.71 -2.73 -1.97
C LEU A 39 -20.56 -3.64 -1.53
N LEU A 40 -20.86 -4.89 -1.14
CA LEU A 40 -19.85 -5.88 -0.78
C LEU A 40 -19.09 -6.42 -2.00
N ALA A 41 -19.73 -6.52 -3.16
CA ALA A 41 -19.06 -6.84 -4.41
C ALA A 41 -18.08 -5.73 -4.82
N GLN A 42 -18.45 -4.46 -4.59
CA GLN A 42 -17.55 -3.32 -4.76
C GLN A 42 -16.45 -3.30 -3.70
N SER A 43 -16.73 -3.69 -2.44
CA SER A 43 -15.73 -3.69 -1.36
C SER A 43 -14.68 -4.80 -1.49
N LYS A 44 -15.04 -5.98 -2.02
CA LYS A 44 -14.05 -7.00 -2.43
C LYS A 44 -13.09 -6.51 -3.52
N LEU A 45 -13.44 -5.42 -4.22
CA LEU A 45 -12.61 -4.78 -5.23
C LEU A 45 -11.98 -3.45 -4.74
N HIS A 46 -12.22 -3.05 -3.48
CA HIS A 46 -11.76 -1.76 -2.95
C HIS A 46 -11.31 -1.76 -1.48
N LEU A 47 -11.04 -2.92 -0.87
CA LEU A 47 -10.13 -2.99 0.28
C LEU A 47 -8.68 -3.06 -0.22
N SER A 48 -8.08 -1.87 -0.37
CA SER A 48 -6.63 -1.64 -0.55
C SER A 48 -6.00 -2.03 -1.90
N SER A 49 -6.46 -1.45 -3.00
CA SER A 49 -5.68 -1.38 -4.25
C SER A 49 -4.89 -0.08 -4.40
N ASN A 50 -4.97 0.86 -3.45
CA ASN A 50 -4.41 2.22 -3.61
C ASN A 50 -3.39 2.70 -2.57
N ALA A 51 -2.66 1.80 -1.91
CA ALA A 51 -1.35 2.16 -1.37
C ALA A 51 -0.45 0.92 -1.21
N SER A 52 0.72 0.92 -1.87
CA SER A 52 1.92 0.14 -1.47
C SER A 52 2.14 -1.30 -2.01
N ILE A 53 1.46 -1.78 -3.06
CA ILE A 53 1.56 -3.20 -3.46
C ILE A 53 2.87 -3.57 -4.19
N LEU A 54 3.54 -2.61 -4.85
CA LEU A 54 4.81 -2.92 -5.49
C LEU A 54 5.94 -2.97 -4.46
N THR A 55 6.31 -4.19 -4.10
CA THR A 55 7.48 -4.48 -3.28
C THR A 55 8.75 -4.05 -4.03
N THR A 56 9.73 -3.49 -3.34
CA THR A 56 10.95 -3.07 -4.03
C THR A 56 11.82 -4.28 -4.32
N SER A 57 12.38 -4.31 -5.52
CA SER A 57 13.23 -5.39 -6.02
C SER A 57 14.57 -4.85 -6.50
N MET A 58 15.52 -5.74 -6.77
CA MET A 58 16.79 -5.38 -7.39
C MET A 58 16.56 -4.59 -8.69
N GLY A 59 17.24 -3.44 -8.85
CA GLY A 59 17.05 -2.55 -10.00
C GLY A 59 15.98 -1.47 -9.77
N ALA A 60 15.41 -1.38 -8.56
CA ALA A 60 14.62 -0.22 -8.16
C ALA A 60 15.43 1.08 -8.29
N GLN A 61 14.73 2.19 -8.49
CA GLN A 61 15.36 3.51 -8.54
C GLN A 61 14.92 4.33 -7.35
N ILE A 62 15.87 5.04 -6.77
CA ILE A 62 15.68 5.88 -5.59
C ILE A 62 16.08 7.33 -5.88
N LYS A 63 15.53 8.27 -5.14
CA LYS A 63 15.88 9.69 -5.24
C LYS A 63 15.93 10.31 -3.83
N CYS A 64 16.98 11.08 -3.56
CA CYS A 64 17.08 11.89 -2.35
C CYS A 64 16.57 13.30 -2.62
N SER A 65 15.96 13.96 -1.62
CA SER A 65 15.53 15.36 -1.72
C SER A 65 16.66 16.33 -2.08
N TYR A 66 17.91 16.00 -1.70
CA TYR A 66 19.10 16.83 -1.94
C TYR A 66 20.03 16.29 -3.03
N SER A 67 19.69 15.16 -3.66
CA SER A 67 20.53 14.61 -4.73
C SER A 67 20.26 15.26 -6.08
N LEU A 68 21.31 15.47 -6.86
CA LEU A 68 21.22 16.03 -8.22
C LEU A 68 20.65 15.04 -9.27
N GLY A 69 20.48 13.78 -8.90
CA GLY A 69 19.96 12.74 -9.80
C GLY A 69 19.31 11.60 -9.02
N SER A 70 18.77 10.62 -9.74
CA SER A 70 18.35 9.35 -9.16
C SER A 70 19.57 8.45 -8.91
N GLY A 71 19.38 7.48 -8.02
CA GLY A 71 20.33 6.41 -7.72
C GLY A 71 19.70 5.06 -8.03
N ILE A 72 20.56 4.06 -8.16
CA ILE A 72 20.15 2.67 -8.35
C ILE A 72 20.14 1.96 -7.00
N TYR A 73 19.10 1.18 -6.79
CA TYR A 73 18.91 0.34 -5.62
C TYR A 73 19.11 -1.13 -5.98
N LEU A 74 19.90 -1.83 -5.17
CA LEU A 74 20.24 -3.22 -5.34
C LEU A 74 19.79 -3.99 -4.10
N SER A 75 18.89 -4.95 -4.28
CA SER A 75 18.62 -5.91 -3.22
C SER A 75 19.65 -7.03 -3.26
N THR A 76 20.18 -7.42 -2.10
CA THR A 76 21.14 -8.51 -1.94
C THR A 76 20.49 -9.81 -1.46
N ARG A 77 19.17 -9.82 -1.20
CA ARG A 77 18.46 -10.96 -0.61
C ARG A 77 17.90 -11.91 -1.68
N ILE A 78 18.73 -12.85 -2.10
CA ILE A 78 18.42 -13.80 -3.19
C ILE A 78 17.40 -14.90 -2.82
N LYS A 79 17.11 -15.12 -1.52
CA LYS A 79 16.23 -16.22 -1.09
C LYS A 79 14.77 -16.02 -1.45
N THR A 80 14.38 -14.79 -1.71
CA THR A 80 13.00 -14.40 -1.97
C THR A 80 12.98 -13.51 -3.19
N LEU A 81 12.25 -13.95 -4.20
CA LEU A 81 12.20 -13.27 -5.49
C LEU A 81 10.85 -12.62 -5.67
N THR A 82 10.87 -11.37 -6.11
CA THR A 82 9.70 -10.68 -6.64
C THR A 82 9.93 -10.44 -8.12
N ASN A 83 9.06 -10.97 -8.98
CA ASN A 83 9.20 -10.88 -10.43
C ASN A 83 10.58 -11.36 -10.94
N ASN A 84 11.04 -12.50 -10.41
CA ASN A 84 12.34 -13.10 -10.71
C ASN A 84 13.58 -12.27 -10.31
N LEU A 85 13.39 -11.21 -9.53
CA LEU A 85 14.45 -10.35 -8.99
C LEU A 85 14.47 -10.43 -7.45
N PRO A 86 15.63 -10.34 -6.79
CA PRO A 86 15.73 -10.31 -5.33
C PRO A 86 14.82 -9.25 -4.70
N ALA A 87 13.94 -9.68 -3.79
CA ALA A 87 13.09 -8.80 -2.98
C ALA A 87 13.92 -8.09 -1.91
N SER A 88 13.45 -6.95 -1.38
CA SER A 88 14.16 -6.20 -0.34
C SER A 88 13.34 -6.03 0.94
N ASN A 89 14.03 -5.74 2.05
CA ASN A 89 13.41 -5.41 3.32
C ASN A 89 13.90 -4.07 3.88
N ILE A 90 13.34 -3.63 5.01
CA ILE A 90 13.64 -2.30 5.57
C ILE A 90 15.09 -2.10 6.01
N THR A 91 15.84 -3.18 6.20
CA THR A 91 17.26 -3.11 6.64
C THR A 91 18.23 -2.92 5.48
N ASP A 92 17.75 -3.03 4.24
CA ASP A 92 18.55 -2.92 3.03
C ASP A 92 18.80 -1.46 2.61
N SER A 93 19.22 -0.61 3.55
CA SER A 93 19.53 0.82 3.34
C SER A 93 21.04 1.12 3.35
N LYS A 94 21.89 0.08 3.33
CA LYS A 94 23.33 0.22 3.47
C LYS A 94 23.99 0.74 2.19
N LEU A 95 24.80 1.78 2.33
CA LEU A 95 25.64 2.31 1.26
C LEU A 95 26.66 1.25 0.79
N GLY A 96 26.84 1.14 -0.53
CA GLY A 96 27.78 0.21 -1.18
C GLY A 96 27.30 -1.24 -1.26
N ALA A 97 26.28 -1.62 -0.47
CA ALA A 97 25.63 -2.92 -0.57
C ALA A 97 24.29 -2.82 -1.30
N ASN A 98 23.42 -1.93 -0.83
CA ASN A 98 22.08 -1.76 -1.38
C ASN A 98 21.90 -0.48 -2.17
N ILE A 99 22.60 0.57 -1.75
CA ILE A 99 22.45 1.91 -2.31
C ILE A 99 23.81 2.35 -2.82
N LEU A 100 23.85 2.79 -4.07
CA LEU A 100 25.04 3.37 -4.66
C LEU A 100 25.11 4.89 -4.37
N PRO A 101 26.31 5.49 -4.37
CA PRO A 101 26.45 6.94 -4.26
C PRO A 101 25.67 7.67 -5.37
N PHE A 102 25.03 8.79 -5.05
CA PHE A 102 24.33 9.61 -6.05
C PHE A 102 25.28 10.57 -6.76
N ALA A 103 24.94 10.98 -7.98
CA ALA A 103 25.74 11.86 -8.85
C ALA A 103 26.10 13.23 -8.22
N GLY A 104 25.37 13.67 -7.21
CA GLY A 104 25.83 14.74 -6.33
C GLY A 104 24.84 15.11 -5.24
N CYS A 105 25.27 15.92 -4.26
CA CYS A 105 24.44 16.36 -3.12
C CYS A 105 24.53 17.87 -2.91
N THR A 106 23.40 18.57 -2.78
CA THR A 106 23.40 20.01 -2.48
C THR A 106 23.52 20.33 -0.98
N ASN A 107 23.39 19.33 -0.11
CA ASN A 107 23.51 19.51 1.33
C ASN A 107 24.97 19.80 1.75
N PRO A 108 25.25 20.91 2.46
CA PRO A 108 26.60 21.24 2.93
C PRO A 108 27.13 20.29 4.01
N ALA A 109 26.26 19.56 4.72
CA ALA A 109 26.69 18.56 5.71
C ALA A 109 27.09 17.20 5.10
N ASN A 110 27.19 17.10 3.77
CA ASN A 110 27.72 15.90 3.12
C ASN A 110 29.22 15.72 3.45
N PRO A 111 29.69 14.55 3.90
CA PRO A 111 31.12 14.32 4.19
C PRO A 111 32.07 14.59 3.02
N THR A 112 31.60 14.51 1.77
CA THR A 112 32.43 14.82 0.59
C THR A 112 32.31 16.26 0.12
N MET A 113 31.65 17.14 0.89
CA MET A 113 31.50 18.54 0.52
C MET A 113 32.89 19.17 0.32
N ASN A 114 33.06 19.82 -0.83
CA ASN A 114 34.24 20.64 -1.12
C ASN A 114 33.76 22.07 -1.44
N PRO A 115 34.17 23.10 -0.66
CA PRO A 115 33.75 24.48 -0.91
C PRO A 115 34.24 25.05 -2.25
N PHE A 116 35.24 24.42 -2.89
CA PHE A 116 35.86 24.93 -4.12
C PHE A 116 35.44 24.21 -5.40
N SER A 117 34.71 23.10 -5.32
CA SER A 117 34.38 22.30 -6.51
C SER A 117 33.06 21.58 -6.33
N PHE A 118 32.09 21.93 -7.17
CA PHE A 118 30.77 21.31 -7.27
C PHE A 118 30.60 20.80 -8.72
N PRO A 119 30.03 19.60 -8.96
CA PRO A 119 29.34 18.71 -8.04
C PRO A 119 30.27 17.72 -7.32
N TRP A 120 30.06 17.55 -6.01
CA TRP A 120 30.65 16.45 -5.24
C TRP A 120 29.64 15.30 -5.09
N VAL A 121 30.12 14.05 -5.07
CA VAL A 121 29.30 12.83 -4.98
C VAL A 121 28.45 12.81 -3.70
N CYS A 122 27.23 12.30 -3.74
CA CYS A 122 26.45 12.09 -2.51
C CYS A 122 26.78 10.74 -1.89
N ILE A 123 27.33 10.74 -0.67
CA ILE A 123 27.56 9.53 0.14
C ILE A 123 26.50 9.51 1.26
N PRO A 124 25.31 8.95 1.01
CA PRO A 124 24.25 8.96 2.00
C PRO A 124 24.55 7.99 3.14
N ASN A 125 24.35 8.43 4.38
CA ASN A 125 24.24 7.54 5.54
C ASN A 125 22.76 7.47 5.90
N LEU A 126 22.12 6.33 5.64
CA LEU A 126 20.68 6.17 5.73
C LEU A 126 20.28 5.37 6.96
N SER A 127 19.19 5.78 7.60
CA SER A 127 18.48 4.95 8.55
C SER A 127 17.89 3.72 7.86
N ALA A 128 17.39 2.74 8.63
CA ALA A 128 16.49 1.74 8.08
C ALA A 128 15.29 2.44 7.40
N PHE A 129 14.73 1.80 6.37
CA PHE A 129 13.52 2.30 5.72
C PHE A 129 12.33 2.23 6.68
N ILE A 130 11.43 3.22 6.57
CA ILE A 130 10.20 3.26 7.32
C ILE A 130 9.26 2.18 6.76
N PRO A 131 8.80 1.22 7.59
CA PRO A 131 7.92 0.15 7.15
C PRO A 131 6.54 0.70 6.78
N THR A 132 6.08 0.38 5.57
CA THR A 132 4.72 0.71 5.12
C THR A 132 3.76 -0.47 5.27
N ASN A 133 4.31 -1.69 5.30
CA ASN A 133 3.56 -2.93 5.48
C ASN A 133 4.26 -3.82 6.54
N PRO A 134 4.00 -3.57 7.84
CA PRO A 134 4.72 -4.26 8.92
C PRO A 134 4.35 -5.74 9.09
N THR A 135 3.25 -6.21 8.50
CA THR A 135 2.77 -7.59 8.66
C THR A 135 3.40 -8.57 7.67
N THR A 136 3.95 -8.07 6.57
CA THR A 136 4.62 -8.90 5.55
C THR A 136 6.13 -8.89 5.79
N LEU A 137 6.63 -10.02 6.28
CA LEU A 137 8.03 -10.15 6.71
C LEU A 137 8.88 -10.84 5.65
N LEU A 138 10.07 -10.29 5.46
CA LEU A 138 11.15 -10.84 4.67
C LEU A 138 12.41 -11.01 5.52
N GLU A 139 12.80 -12.26 5.76
CA GLU A 139 13.91 -12.61 6.66
C GLU A 139 13.78 -11.92 8.04
N ASN A 140 12.62 -12.07 8.69
CA ASN A 140 12.29 -11.51 10.01
C ASN A 140 12.21 -9.97 10.09
N ALA A 141 12.30 -9.24 8.98
CA ALA A 141 12.08 -7.79 8.94
C ALA A 141 10.95 -7.42 7.96
N PRO A 142 10.21 -6.32 8.17
CA PRO A 142 9.18 -5.87 7.22
C PRO A 142 9.72 -5.68 5.79
N ILE A 143 8.91 -6.05 4.80
CA ILE A 143 9.23 -5.83 3.40
C ILE A 143 9.23 -4.34 3.05
N THR A 144 10.09 -3.95 2.11
CA THR A 144 10.08 -2.61 1.54
C THR A 144 9.12 -2.51 0.37
N THR A 145 8.46 -1.37 0.26
CA THR A 145 7.54 -1.04 -0.82
C THR A 145 7.96 0.26 -1.48
N ILE A 146 7.39 0.59 -2.64
CA ILE A 146 7.67 1.87 -3.31
C ILE A 146 7.39 3.10 -2.43
N ASN A 147 6.55 2.97 -1.40
CA ASN A 147 6.24 4.06 -0.47
C ASN A 147 7.19 4.13 0.73
N SER A 148 8.08 3.16 0.89
CA SER A 148 9.05 3.14 1.99
C SER A 148 10.09 4.24 1.80
N LYS A 149 10.40 4.95 2.88
CA LYS A 149 11.31 6.12 2.87
C LYS A 149 12.44 5.91 3.85
N ALA A 150 13.65 6.37 3.54
CA ALA A 150 14.78 6.37 4.47
C ALA A 150 15.26 7.79 4.74
N MET A 151 15.69 8.06 5.97
CA MET A 151 16.21 9.36 6.37
C MET A 151 17.73 9.38 6.27
N CYS A 152 18.30 10.44 5.71
CA CYS A 152 19.74 10.66 5.68
C CYS A 152 20.21 11.31 6.98
N MET A 153 21.13 10.66 7.68
CA MET A 153 21.71 11.13 8.94
C MET A 153 22.62 12.36 8.73
N PHE A 154 23.18 12.54 7.54
CA PHE A 154 24.03 13.69 7.22
C PHE A 154 23.26 14.91 6.74
N ALA A 155 22.02 14.74 6.29
CA ALA A 155 21.19 15.82 5.77
C ALA A 155 19.94 15.94 6.64
N PRO A 156 19.85 16.95 7.52
CA PRO A 156 18.60 17.22 8.23
C PRO A 156 17.46 17.41 7.22
N GLY A 157 16.42 16.57 7.29
CA GLY A 157 15.32 16.56 6.31
C GLY A 157 15.62 15.87 4.98
N GLY A 158 16.78 15.21 4.84
CA GLY A 158 17.12 14.43 3.66
C GLY A 158 16.33 13.13 3.66
N ILE A 159 15.40 13.02 2.72
CA ILE A 159 14.54 11.84 2.57
C ILE A 159 14.92 11.16 1.27
N VAL A 160 15.11 9.84 1.32
CA VAL A 160 15.31 8.98 0.16
C VAL A 160 14.06 8.17 -0.08
N ASP A 161 13.49 8.37 -1.26
CA ASP A 161 12.25 7.75 -1.72
C ASP A 161 12.50 6.84 -2.91
N PHE A 162 11.70 5.79 -3.06
CA PHE A 162 11.66 5.00 -4.29
C PHE A 162 10.83 5.73 -5.35
N ILE A 163 11.42 5.90 -6.53
CA ILE A 163 10.71 6.43 -7.72
C ILE A 163 10.29 5.30 -8.66
N SER A 164 10.89 4.11 -8.53
CA SER A 164 10.51 2.90 -9.24
C SER A 164 10.80 1.69 -8.36
N SER A 165 9.92 0.68 -8.39
CA SER A 165 10.05 -0.56 -7.61
C SER A 165 11.01 -1.59 -8.24
N GLY A 166 11.48 -1.36 -9.46
CA GLY A 166 12.27 -2.32 -10.23
C GLY A 166 11.44 -3.44 -10.88
N GLN A 167 10.15 -3.52 -10.55
CA GLN A 167 9.23 -4.47 -11.16
C GLN A 167 8.50 -3.85 -12.36
N ILE A 168 8.41 -4.60 -13.44
CA ILE A 168 7.61 -4.26 -14.63
C ILE A 168 6.49 -5.28 -14.76
N ASN A 169 5.25 -4.86 -14.51
CA ASN A 169 4.06 -5.67 -14.76
C ASN A 169 3.50 -5.31 -16.14
N VAL A 170 3.59 -6.24 -17.09
CA VAL A 170 2.96 -6.10 -18.41
C VAL A 170 1.53 -6.64 -18.32
N LYS A 171 0.54 -5.80 -18.64
CA LYS A 171 -0.84 -6.25 -18.85
C LYS A 171 -1.07 -6.36 -20.35
N THR A 172 -1.38 -7.56 -20.83
CA THR A 172 -1.88 -7.76 -22.19
C THR A 172 -3.37 -7.46 -22.21
N SER A 173 -3.80 -6.59 -23.14
CA SER A 173 -5.22 -6.28 -23.37
C SER A 173 -5.94 -7.42 -24.08
#